data_AF-A0A1V1I0N0-F1
#
_entry.id   AF-A0A1V1I0N0-F1
#
_cell.length_a   1.000
_cell.length_b   1.000
_cell.length_c   1.000
_cell.angle_alpha   90.00
_cell.angle_beta   90.00
_cell.angle_gamma   90.00
#
_symmetry.space_group_name_H-M   'P 1'
#
loop_
_entity.id
_entity.type
_entity.pdbx_description
1 polymer ?
#
loop_
_entity_poly.entity_id
_entity_poly.type
_entity_poly.pdbx_seq_one_letter_code
_entity_poly.pdbx_strand_id
1 'polypeptide(L)'
;MIFLNNNNFKKESMTNEEFVEAVKYILNHELLSLNDKNNSKENPLILVDKEARLNRYDVICSYIKELEAEKKSIENFFKSEMDGYETAYIGDRKLTLKNQSRNTIDTQKLRTELPDIANAYTKTTTSKVFKISQRVLKNV
;
A
#
# COMPACT_ATOMS: atom_id res chain seq x y z
N MET A 1 56.57 -44.97 -6.12
CA MET A 1 55.10 -44.83 -6.22
C MET A 1 54.59 -44.25 -4.92
N ILE A 2 54.19 -42.98 -4.90
CA ILE A 2 53.49 -42.38 -3.76
C ILE A 2 52.24 -41.72 -4.34
N PHE A 3 51.08 -42.29 -4.07
CA PHE A 3 49.80 -41.61 -4.26
C PHE A 3 49.23 -41.31 -2.87
N LEU A 4 49.48 -40.10 -2.39
CA LEU A 4 48.77 -39.54 -1.24
C LEU A 4 47.47 -38.93 -1.77
N ASN A 5 46.37 -39.67 -1.61
CA ASN A 5 45.03 -39.16 -1.82
C ASN A 5 44.62 -38.31 -0.61
N ASN A 6 44.99 -37.03 -0.61
CA ASN A 6 44.48 -36.06 0.35
C ASN A 6 43.19 -35.45 -0.21
N ASN A 7 42.07 -36.13 0.03
CA ASN A 7 40.73 -35.54 -0.08
C ASN A 7 40.58 -34.45 1.01
N ASN A 8 41.10 -33.26 0.72
CA ASN A 8 40.86 -32.06 1.50
C ASN A 8 39.49 -31.48 1.11
N PHE A 9 38.42 -32.07 1.64
CA PHE A 9 37.10 -31.42 1.63
C PHE A 9 37.15 -30.25 2.62
N LYS A 10 37.53 -29.08 2.13
CA LYS A 10 37.37 -27.82 2.85
C LYS A 10 35.86 -27.61 3.02
N LYS A 11 35.32 -27.84 4.23
CA LYS A 11 34.01 -27.30 4.61
C LYS A 11 34.17 -25.78 4.66
N GLU A 12 33.91 -25.11 3.55
CA GLU A 12 33.60 -23.69 3.59
C GLU A 12 32.34 -23.56 4.46
N SER A 13 32.53 -22.96 5.64
CA SER A 13 31.43 -22.68 6.55
C SER A 13 30.53 -21.67 5.85
N MET A 14 29.36 -22.12 5.42
CA MET A 14 28.32 -21.27 4.88
C MET A 14 28.06 -20.10 5.84
N THR A 15 28.11 -18.89 5.32
CA THR A 15 27.85 -17.68 6.10
C THR A 15 26.39 -17.69 6.58
N ASN A 16 26.11 -16.98 7.68
CA ASN A 16 24.74 -16.92 8.20
C ASN A 16 23.74 -16.35 7.17
N GLU A 17 24.21 -15.46 6.28
CA GLU A 17 23.39 -14.90 5.20
C GLU A 17 23.01 -15.96 4.16
N GLU A 18 23.97 -16.77 3.73
CA GLU A 18 23.73 -17.88 2.79
C GLU A 18 22.82 -18.96 3.38
N PHE A 19 22.94 -19.26 4.68
CA PHE A 19 22.03 -20.19 5.37
C PHE A 19 20.60 -19.65 5.40
N VAL A 20 20.43 -18.37 5.75
CA VAL A 20 19.10 -17.73 5.77
C VAL A 20 18.49 -17.72 4.37
N GLU A 21 19.27 -17.46 3.34
CA GLU A 21 18.78 -17.43 1.96
C GLU A 21 18.40 -18.83 1.45
N ALA A 22 19.18 -19.85 1.81
CA ALA A 22 18.85 -21.24 1.50
C ALA A 22 17.56 -21.70 2.21
N VAL A 23 17.35 -21.31 3.46
CA VAL A 23 16.12 -21.61 4.21
C VAL A 23 14.90 -20.94 3.57
N LYS A 24 15.01 -19.67 3.17
CA LYS A 24 13.94 -18.97 2.44
C LYS A 24 13.61 -19.68 1.14
N TYR A 25 14.62 -20.07 0.36
CA TYR A 25 14.43 -20.78 -0.91
C TYR A 25 13.69 -22.12 -0.73
N ILE A 26 14.06 -22.90 0.28
CA ILE A 26 13.42 -24.19 0.58
C ILE A 26 11.94 -23.97 0.98
N LEU A 27 11.69 -23.03 1.88
CA LEU A 27 10.33 -22.72 2.34
C LEU A 27 9.45 -22.23 1.17
N ASN A 28 10.00 -21.37 0.32
CA ASN A 28 9.36 -20.87 -0.89
C ASN A 28 8.99 -21.99 -1.86
N HIS A 29 9.89 -22.96 -2.08
CA HIS A 29 9.63 -24.12 -2.93
C HIS A 29 8.55 -25.05 -2.36
N GLU A 30 8.55 -25.29 -1.05
CA GLU A 30 7.49 -26.07 -0.38
C GLU A 30 6.12 -25.41 -0.54
N LEU A 31 6.05 -24.09 -0.38
CA LEU A 31 4.81 -23.31 -0.58
C LEU A 31 4.31 -23.35 -2.03
N LEU A 32 5.20 -23.32 -3.03
CA LEU A 32 4.82 -23.52 -4.44
C LEU A 32 4.18 -24.89 -4.67
N SER A 33 4.77 -25.95 -4.09
CA SER A 33 4.28 -27.32 -4.27
C SER A 33 2.89 -27.58 -3.65
N LEU A 34 2.51 -26.79 -2.64
CA LEU A 34 1.17 -26.80 -2.03
C LEU A 34 0.13 -26.07 -2.88
N ASN A 35 0.55 -25.07 -3.67
CA ASN A 35 -0.31 -24.30 -4.57
C ASN A 35 -0.75 -25.13 -5.79
N ASP A 36 0.13 -25.98 -6.33
CA ASP A 36 -0.16 -26.78 -7.52
C ASP A 36 -1.19 -27.91 -7.30
N LYS A 37 -1.37 -28.37 -6.05
CA LYS A 37 -2.31 -29.45 -5.71
C LYS A 37 -3.75 -28.99 -5.47
N ASN A 38 -3.99 -27.68 -5.34
CA ASN A 38 -5.27 -27.10 -4.91
C ASN A 38 -5.73 -25.96 -5.83
N ASN A 39 -5.69 -26.17 -7.14
CA ASN A 39 -5.97 -25.17 -8.18
C ASN A 39 -7.48 -24.85 -8.33
N SER A 40 -8.16 -24.46 -7.25
CA SER A 40 -9.45 -23.76 -7.31
C SER A 40 -9.20 -22.27 -7.03
N LYS A 41 -9.86 -21.39 -7.80
CA LYS A 41 -9.76 -19.92 -7.64
C LYS A 41 -10.36 -19.40 -6.31
N GLU A 42 -10.83 -20.31 -5.46
CA GLU A 42 -11.40 -20.03 -4.14
C GLU A 42 -10.33 -20.08 -3.04
N ASN A 43 -9.19 -20.72 -3.29
CA ASN A 43 -8.10 -20.81 -2.34
C ASN A 43 -7.14 -19.61 -2.44
N PRO A 44 -6.48 -19.21 -1.33
CA PRO A 44 -5.55 -18.10 -1.33
C PRO A 44 -4.31 -18.42 -2.18
N LEU A 45 -4.02 -17.56 -3.17
CA LEU A 45 -2.81 -17.64 -3.97
C LEU A 45 -1.61 -17.10 -3.19
N ILE A 46 -0.59 -17.93 -3.02
CA ILE A 46 0.68 -17.53 -2.39
C ILE A 46 1.63 -16.99 -3.48
N LEU A 47 1.88 -15.68 -3.46
CA LEU A 47 2.80 -15.01 -4.39
C LEU A 47 4.20 -14.93 -3.81
N VAL A 48 5.00 -15.97 -4.04
CA VAL A 48 6.39 -16.05 -3.61
C VAL A 48 7.29 -15.09 -4.43
N ASP A 49 8.34 -14.57 -3.80
CA ASP A 49 9.34 -13.63 -4.37
C ASP A 49 8.80 -12.30 -4.90
N LYS A 50 7.57 -11.92 -4.55
CA LYS A 50 6.98 -10.61 -4.91
C LYS A 50 7.09 -9.56 -3.82
N GLU A 51 7.64 -9.94 -2.67
CA GLU A 51 7.81 -9.08 -1.49
C GLU A 51 8.61 -7.82 -1.79
N ALA A 52 9.66 -7.89 -2.61
CA ALA A 52 10.46 -6.72 -2.99
C ALA A 52 9.62 -5.62 -3.65
N ARG A 53 8.64 -6.01 -4.48
CA ARG A 53 7.74 -5.06 -5.15
C ARG A 53 6.73 -4.47 -4.17
N LEU A 54 6.25 -5.28 -3.22
CA LEU A 54 5.35 -4.82 -2.16
C LEU A 54 6.07 -3.84 -1.20
N ASN A 55 7.32 -4.13 -0.81
CA ASN A 55 8.13 -3.25 0.01
C ASN A 55 8.39 -1.91 -0.71
N ARG A 56 8.66 -1.93 -2.02
CA ARG A 56 8.80 -0.69 -2.81
C ARG A 56 7.50 0.12 -2.85
N TYR A 57 6.34 -0.54 -2.90
CA TYR A 57 5.05 0.13 -2.81
C TYR A 57 4.88 0.84 -1.46
N ASP A 58 5.21 0.19 -0.35
CA ASP A 58 5.13 0.79 0.99
C ASP A 58 6.00 2.04 1.12
N VAL A 59 7.23 2.00 0.57
CA VAL A 59 8.15 3.16 0.52
C VAL A 59 7.58 4.31 -0.32
N ILE A 60 6.96 4.00 -1.47
CA ILE A 60 6.33 5.04 -2.29
C ILE A 60 5.16 5.67 -1.52
N CYS A 61 4.36 4.87 -0.82
CA CYS A 61 3.27 5.37 0.01
C CYS A 61 3.76 6.26 1.15
N SER A 62 4.92 6.00 1.76
CA SER A 62 5.48 6.91 2.77
C SER A 62 5.90 8.24 2.15
N TYR A 63 6.58 8.22 1.00
CA TYR A 63 6.96 9.46 0.31
C TYR A 63 5.76 10.28 -0.14
N ILE A 64 4.68 9.65 -0.61
CA ILE A 64 3.43 10.36 -0.94
C ILE A 64 2.89 11.08 0.29
N LYS A 65 2.84 10.41 1.46
CA LYS A 65 2.36 11.04 2.70
C LYS A 65 3.22 12.23 3.12
N GLU A 66 4.54 12.12 3.00
CA GLU A 66 5.48 13.21 3.31
C GLU A 66 5.29 14.40 2.36
N LEU A 67 5.22 14.15 1.05
CA LEU A 67 5.00 15.18 0.04
C LEU A 67 3.63 15.86 0.17
N GLU A 68 2.59 15.11 0.54
CA GLU A 68 1.27 15.66 0.83
C GLU A 68 1.29 16.56 2.06
N ALA A 69 2.04 16.19 3.10
CA ALA A 69 2.21 17.01 4.30
C ALA A 69 2.97 18.31 4.00
N GLU A 70 4.05 18.24 3.22
CA GLU A 70 4.81 19.40 2.77
C GLU A 70 3.95 20.36 1.93
N LYS A 71 3.24 19.82 0.91
CA LYS A 71 2.29 20.59 0.10
C LYS A 71 1.28 21.33 0.97
N LYS A 72 0.70 20.63 1.95
CA LYS A 72 -0.28 21.22 2.87
C LYS A 72 0.32 22.31 3.76
N SER A 73 1.57 22.14 4.19
CA SER A 73 2.30 23.17 4.93
C SER A 73 2.46 24.46 4.11
N ILE A 74 2.87 24.32 2.84
CA ILE A 74 3.01 25.45 1.90
C ILE A 74 1.65 26.12 1.63
N GLU A 75 0.59 25.34 1.42
CA GLU A 75 -0.76 25.89 1.25
C GLU A 75 -1.22 26.69 2.48
N ASN A 76 -0.92 26.19 3.68
CA ASN A 76 -1.28 26.88 4.92
C ASN A 76 -0.48 28.16 5.11
N PHE A 77 0.82 28.16 4.76
CA PHE A 77 1.65 29.36 4.74
C PHE A 77 1.04 30.45 3.85
N PHE A 78 0.65 30.12 2.61
CA PHE A 78 0.01 31.12 1.75
C PHE A 78 -1.37 31.56 2.26
N LYS A 79 -2.14 30.67 2.87
CA LYS A 79 -3.41 31.05 3.50
C LYS A 79 -3.22 32.03 4.66
N SER A 80 -2.17 31.87 5.48
CA SER A 80 -1.88 32.82 6.55
C SER A 80 -1.37 34.15 6.00
N GLU A 81 -0.51 34.13 4.98
CA GLU A 81 -0.02 35.35 4.32
C GLU A 81 -1.15 36.11 3.60
N MET A 82 -2.16 35.41 3.10
CA MET A 82 -3.34 36.03 2.49
C MET A 82 -4.21 36.77 3.51
N ASP A 83 -4.03 36.62 4.83
CA ASP A 83 -4.66 37.43 5.91
C ASP A 83 -6.10 37.93 5.64
N GLY A 84 -6.97 37.04 5.17
CA GLY A 84 -8.38 37.35 4.89
C GLY A 84 -8.70 37.94 3.50
N TYR A 85 -7.70 38.18 2.65
CA TYR A 85 -7.90 38.49 1.23
C TYR A 85 -8.37 37.27 0.45
N GLU A 86 -9.38 37.43 -0.42
CA GLU A 86 -9.89 36.33 -1.25
C GLU A 86 -8.98 36.01 -2.45
N THR A 87 -8.12 36.95 -2.86
CA THR A 87 -7.27 36.81 -4.04
C THR A 87 -5.91 37.43 -3.79
N ALA A 88 -4.85 36.70 -4.13
CA ALA A 88 -3.48 37.21 -4.13
C ALA A 88 -2.79 36.85 -5.46
N TYR A 89 -1.82 37.66 -5.87
CA TYR A 89 -1.03 37.42 -7.08
C TYR A 89 0.44 37.27 -6.70
N ILE A 90 1.09 36.21 -7.19
CA ILE A 90 2.51 35.94 -6.99
C ILE A 90 3.12 35.68 -8.36
N GLY A 91 3.91 36.64 -8.85
CA GLY A 91 4.43 36.61 -10.22
C GLY A 91 3.29 36.40 -11.23
N ASP A 92 3.34 35.30 -11.96
CA ASP A 92 2.36 34.96 -12.99
C ASP A 92 1.18 34.12 -12.48
N ARG A 93 1.09 33.85 -11.18
CA ARG A 93 0.06 32.97 -10.60
C ARG A 93 -0.92 33.73 -9.72
N LYS A 94 -2.20 33.36 -9.85
CA LYS A 94 -3.29 33.83 -9.01
C LYS A 94 -3.62 32.79 -7.94
N LEU A 95 -3.58 33.20 -6.68
CA LEU A 95 -4.13 32.48 -5.54
C LEU A 95 -5.56 32.96 -5.28
N THR A 96 -6.45 32.04 -4.94
CA THR A 96 -7.84 32.37 -4.63
C THR A 96 -8.31 31.54 -3.47
N LEU A 97 -8.76 32.21 -2.40
CA LEU A 97 -9.37 31.60 -1.23
C LEU A 97 -10.86 31.94 -1.26
N LYS A 98 -11.70 30.97 -1.63
CA LYS A 98 -13.17 31.12 -1.67
C LYS A 98 -13.82 30.08 -0.81
N ASN A 99 -14.86 30.49 -0.09
CA ASN A 99 -15.70 29.56 0.63
C ASN A 99 -16.48 28.69 -0.36
N GLN A 100 -16.31 27.37 -0.25
CA GLN A 100 -17.05 26.41 -1.03
C GLN A 100 -18.10 25.75 -0.14
N SER A 101 -19.38 25.95 -0.45
CA SER A 101 -20.48 25.22 0.18
C SER A 101 -20.89 24.05 -0.71
N ARG A 102 -21.12 22.89 -0.09
CA ARG A 102 -21.65 21.70 -0.76
C ARG A 102 -22.85 21.19 0.03
N ASN A 103 -24.01 21.17 -0.62
CA ASN A 103 -25.20 20.52 -0.07
C ASN A 103 -25.18 19.06 -0.52
N THR A 104 -25.18 18.13 0.45
CA THR A 104 -25.26 16.69 0.20
C THR A 104 -26.48 16.16 0.92
N ILE A 105 -27.22 15.25 0.26
CA ILE A 105 -28.39 14.61 0.85
C ILE A 105 -27.92 13.76 2.04
N ASP A 106 -28.60 13.90 3.18
CA ASP A 106 -28.39 13.04 4.34
C ASP A 106 -28.99 11.66 4.06
N THR A 107 -28.18 10.82 3.42
CA THR A 107 -28.57 9.45 3.06
C THR A 107 -28.87 8.57 4.26
N GLN A 108 -28.36 8.90 5.45
CA GLN A 108 -28.64 8.15 6.68
C GLN A 108 -30.07 8.45 7.15
N LYS A 109 -30.42 9.73 7.30
CA LYS A 109 -31.79 10.14 7.65
C LYS A 109 -32.81 9.65 6.62
N LEU A 110 -32.50 9.78 5.33
CA LEU A 110 -33.37 9.30 4.26
C LEU A 110 -33.71 7.80 4.40
N ARG A 111 -32.72 6.97 4.75
CA ARG A 111 -32.92 5.52 4.95
C ARG A 111 -33.70 5.19 6.22
N THR A 112 -33.58 6.02 7.26
CA THR A 112 -34.28 5.81 8.54
C THR A 112 -35.73 6.28 8.48
N GLU A 113 -35.99 7.46 7.91
CA GLU A 113 -37.33 8.08 7.88
C GLU A 113 -38.17 7.61 6.70
N LEU A 114 -37.55 7.35 5.53
CA LEU A 114 -38.23 7.02 4.28
C LEU A 114 -37.53 5.85 3.54
N PRO A 115 -37.52 4.65 4.14
CA PRO A 115 -36.81 3.49 3.58
C PRO A 115 -37.34 3.08 2.20
N ASP A 116 -38.64 3.24 1.94
CA ASP A 116 -39.26 2.87 0.65
C ASP A 116 -38.71 3.72 -0.50
N ILE A 117 -38.60 5.04 -0.27
CA ILE A 117 -38.02 5.97 -1.25
C ILE A 117 -36.52 5.71 -1.36
N ALA A 118 -35.81 5.52 -0.25
CA ALA A 118 -34.39 5.21 -0.29
C ALA A 118 -34.10 3.97 -1.15
N ASN A 119 -34.90 2.91 -1.02
CA ASN A 119 -34.75 1.69 -1.79
C ASN A 119 -35.14 1.87 -3.27
N ALA A 120 -36.24 2.58 -3.56
CA ALA A 120 -36.70 2.83 -4.92
C ALA A 120 -35.67 3.58 -5.79
N TYR A 121 -34.87 4.46 -5.16
CA TYR A 121 -33.89 5.29 -5.85
C TYR A 121 -32.43 4.82 -5.64
N THR A 122 -32.20 3.69 -4.95
CA THR A 122 -30.85 3.13 -4.78
C THR A 122 -30.56 2.08 -5.85
N LYS A 123 -29.54 2.32 -6.68
CA LYS A 123 -29.03 1.34 -7.64
C LYS A 123 -27.82 0.60 -7.06
N THR A 124 -27.90 -0.72 -6.94
CA THR A 124 -26.75 -1.56 -6.56
C THR A 124 -25.85 -1.76 -7.77
N THR A 125 -24.60 -1.29 -7.68
CA THR A 125 -23.55 -1.57 -8.66
C THR A 125 -22.44 -2.37 -7.97
N THR A 126 -22.10 -3.53 -8.51
CA THR A 126 -21.03 -4.38 -7.97
C THR A 126 -19.75 -4.19 -8.76
N SER A 127 -18.63 -3.96 -8.05
CA SER A 127 -17.31 -3.82 -8.64
C SER A 127 -16.27 -4.54 -7.79
N LYS A 128 -15.30 -5.20 -8.42
CA LYS A 128 -14.15 -5.78 -7.70
C LYS A 128 -13.17 -4.66 -7.38
N VAL A 129 -12.84 -4.50 -6.10
CA VAL A 129 -11.91 -3.48 -5.62
C VAL A 129 -10.59 -4.15 -5.25
N PHE A 130 -9.49 -3.67 -5.83
CA PHE A 130 -8.15 -4.05 -5.42
C PHE A 130 -7.75 -3.26 -4.17
N LYS A 131 -7.29 -3.95 -3.12
CA LYS A 131 -6.86 -3.33 -1.87
C LYS A 131 -5.55 -3.96 -1.42
N ILE A 132 -4.60 -3.12 -0.99
CA ILE A 132 -3.38 -3.54 -0.31
C ILE A 132 -3.49 -3.06 1.12
N SER A 133 -3.46 -3.98 2.10
CA SER A 133 -3.40 -3.63 3.51
C SER A 133 -1.97 -3.20 3.86
N GLN A 134 -1.81 -2.03 4.49
CA GLN A 134 -0.50 -1.59 4.98
C GLN A 134 -0.04 -2.53 6.09
N ARG A 135 1.26 -2.82 6.14
CA ARG A 135 1.86 -3.58 7.23
C ARG A 135 1.68 -2.79 8.52
N VAL A 136 0.91 -3.32 9.46
CA VAL A 136 0.88 -2.76 10.83
C VAL A 136 2.20 -3.15 11.46
N LEU A 137 3.20 -2.28 11.39
CA LEU A 137 4.34 -2.40 12.29
C LEU A 137 3.78 -2.22 13.70
N LYS A 138 3.63 -3.32 14.42
CA LYS A 138 3.50 -3.26 15.88
C LYS A 138 4.81 -2.66 16.36
N ASN A 139 4.79 -1.38 16.69
CA ASN A 139 5.88 -0.76 17.42
C ASN A 139 6.02 -1.57 18.72
N VAL A 140 7.11 -2.34 18.82
CA VAL A 140 7.55 -2.98 20.07
C VAL A 140 8.37 -1.95 20.84
#